data_AF-R6GWJ0-F1
#
_entry.id   AF-R6GWJ0-F1
#
_cell.length_a   1.000
_cell.length_b   1.000
_cell.length_c   1.000
_cell.angle_alpha   90.00
_cell.angle_beta   90.00
_cell.angle_gamma   90.00
#
_symmetry.space_group_name_H-M   'P 1'
#
loop_
_entity.id
_entity.type
_entity.pdbx_description
1 polymer ?
#
loop_
_entity_poly.entity_id
_entity_poly.type
_entity_poly.pdbx_seq_one_letter_code
_entity_poly.pdbx_strand_id
1 'polypeptide(L)'
;MPRFAKAGLPGECRDVILELKLLADVGLVGFPNVGKSTLLSVTSNARPKIANYHFTTLFPNLGVIYVDEGVSFVMADIPGIIEGAAEGAGLGHDFLRHIDRCRLLVHVVDVSGSEGRDPAEDFDKICAELHEYSVDLSNRPMIVAANKCDLLEPDSDNLQRLRDHVAALGCDFYEISAATTMGARHLMQVVAARLRELPPITVYEPEYVKPLPQAGDPRELEIDHYGDTWVVSGAWMERLLGDVNFDDYESRNYFDRQLRKCGLFDRLEELGIRDGDTVSIYDWEFTYER
;
A
#
# COMPACT_ATOMS: atom_id res chain seq x y z
N MET A 1 -22.65 48.25 28.84
CA MET A 1 -21.62 47.41 28.20
C MET A 1 -21.50 46.09 28.96
N PRO A 2 -21.53 44.92 28.29
CA PRO A 2 -21.33 43.64 28.95
C PRO A 2 -19.90 43.58 29.53
N ARG A 3 -19.76 43.16 30.79
CA ARG A 3 -18.48 43.12 31.54
C ARG A 3 -17.91 41.70 31.71
N PHE A 4 -18.41 40.71 30.98
CA PHE A 4 -17.99 39.31 31.16
C PHE A 4 -17.85 38.57 29.83
N ALA A 5 -16.81 37.74 29.75
CA ALA A 5 -16.56 36.76 28.69
C ALA A 5 -16.40 35.38 29.32
N LYS A 6 -16.83 34.32 28.63
CA LYS A 6 -16.57 32.93 29.05
C LYS A 6 -15.19 32.51 28.57
N ALA A 7 -14.43 31.85 29.45
CA ALA A 7 -13.19 31.19 29.04
C ALA A 7 -13.50 30.05 28.06
N GLY A 8 -12.62 29.83 27.08
CA GLY A 8 -12.72 28.70 26.17
C GLY A 8 -12.57 27.37 26.92
N LEU A 9 -13.18 26.32 26.39
CA LEU A 9 -12.97 24.97 26.90
C LEU A 9 -11.52 24.52 26.64
N PRO A 10 -10.95 23.64 27.48
CA PRO A 10 -9.65 23.03 27.19
C PRO A 10 -9.71 22.28 25.86
N GLY A 11 -8.68 22.45 25.03
CA GLY A 11 -8.56 21.73 23.76
C GLY A 11 -8.29 20.24 23.98
N GLU A 12 -8.62 19.42 22.99
CA GLU A 12 -8.27 18.00 23.01
C GLU A 12 -6.76 17.82 22.76
N CYS A 13 -6.11 17.00 23.58
CA CYS A 13 -4.74 16.55 23.37
C CYS A 13 -4.76 15.04 23.09
N ARG A 14 -4.02 14.59 22.08
CA ARG A 14 -3.86 13.18 21.76
C ARG A 14 -2.40 12.88 21.46
N ASP A 15 -1.88 11.84 22.09
CA ASP A 15 -0.63 11.22 21.66
C ASP A 15 -0.96 10.27 20.51
N VAL A 16 -0.46 10.58 19.31
CA VAL A 16 -0.70 9.77 18.12
C VAL A 16 0.57 9.01 17.75
N ILE A 17 0.40 7.73 17.45
CA ILE A 17 1.44 6.92 16.81
C ILE A 17 1.14 6.94 15.32
N LEU A 18 2.04 7.57 14.55
CA LEU A 18 1.94 7.59 13.10
C LEU A 18 2.74 6.41 12.54
N GLU A 19 2.03 5.42 12.02
CA GLU A 19 2.64 4.33 11.29
C GLU A 19 2.60 4.65 9.79
N LEU A 20 3.77 4.98 9.23
CA LEU A 20 3.89 5.18 7.79
C LEU A 20 3.90 3.81 7.11
N LYS A 21 2.90 3.55 6.27
CA LYS A 21 3.00 2.50 5.26
C LYS A 21 4.03 2.96 4.22
N LEU A 22 5.32 2.77 4.51
CA LEU A 22 6.41 3.11 3.58
C LEU A 22 6.22 2.24 2.34
N LEU A 23 5.86 2.85 1.23
CA LEU A 23 5.89 2.25 -0.09
C LEU A 23 7.10 2.86 -0.80
N ALA A 24 7.82 2.07 -1.58
CA ALA A 24 8.97 2.59 -2.28
C ALA A 24 8.53 3.58 -3.37
N ASP A 25 9.10 4.78 -3.36
CA ASP A 25 8.93 5.76 -4.44
C ASP A 25 9.71 5.34 -5.69
N VAL A 26 10.84 4.65 -5.49
CA VAL A 26 11.78 4.25 -6.54
C VAL A 26 12.11 2.77 -6.42
N GLY A 27 12.03 2.06 -7.55
CA GLY A 27 12.44 0.66 -7.66
C GLY A 27 13.79 0.51 -8.34
N LEU A 28 14.74 -0.21 -7.72
CA LEU A 28 15.97 -0.63 -8.37
C LEU A 28 15.74 -1.95 -9.11
N VAL A 29 16.07 -1.98 -10.41
CA VAL A 29 15.96 -3.16 -11.27
C VAL A 29 17.29 -3.46 -11.96
N GLY A 30 17.50 -4.71 -12.36
CA GLY A 30 18.73 -5.18 -12.98
C GLY A 30 19.13 -6.57 -12.51
N PHE A 31 20.09 -7.19 -13.20
CA PHE A 31 20.56 -8.54 -12.89
C PHE A 31 21.13 -8.71 -11.47
N PRO A 32 21.32 -9.95 -10.98
CA PRO A 32 22.08 -10.20 -9.76
C PRO A 32 23.50 -9.66 -9.90
N ASN A 33 24.12 -9.29 -8.78
CA ASN A 33 25.50 -8.79 -8.69
C ASN A 33 25.85 -7.53 -9.50
N VAL A 34 24.88 -6.85 -10.13
CA VAL A 34 25.12 -5.56 -10.80
C VAL A 34 25.36 -4.41 -9.82
N GLY A 35 25.16 -4.64 -8.52
CA GLY A 35 25.43 -3.66 -7.46
C GLY A 35 24.21 -2.88 -6.96
N LYS A 36 22.97 -3.37 -7.17
CA LYS A 36 21.73 -2.75 -6.66
C LYS A 36 21.77 -2.53 -5.15
N SER A 37 21.99 -3.60 -4.38
CA SER A 37 22.01 -3.52 -2.91
C SER A 37 23.20 -2.69 -2.39
N THR A 38 24.33 -2.70 -3.11
CA THR A 38 25.46 -1.80 -2.83
C THR A 38 25.06 -0.35 -3.02
N LEU A 39 24.44 0.00 -4.15
CA LEU A 39 23.94 1.35 -4.45
C LEU A 39 22.96 1.82 -3.38
N LEU A 40 21.99 0.97 -3.01
CA LEU A 40 21.02 1.26 -1.95
C LEU A 40 21.70 1.52 -0.61
N SER A 41 22.67 0.68 -0.24
CA SER A 41 23.39 0.79 1.03
C SER A 41 24.22 2.07 1.13
N VAL A 42 24.92 2.46 0.06
CA VAL A 42 25.80 3.65 0.07
C VAL A 42 25.03 4.97 -0.06
N THR A 43 23.82 4.95 -0.62
CA THR A 43 22.99 6.15 -0.79
C THR A 43 21.97 6.36 0.34
N SER A 44 21.70 5.33 1.14
CA SER A 44 20.73 5.41 2.23
C SER A 44 21.36 5.93 3.52
N ASN A 45 20.76 6.97 4.11
CA ASN A 45 21.17 7.52 5.40
C ASN A 45 20.80 6.63 6.60
N ALA A 46 19.87 5.70 6.39
CA ALA A 46 19.52 4.65 7.35
C ALA A 46 20.05 3.30 6.84
N ARG A 47 20.52 2.42 7.72
CA ARG A 47 20.80 1.02 7.30
C ARG A 47 19.54 0.46 6.64
N PRO A 48 19.65 -0.19 5.46
CA PRO A 48 18.51 -0.76 4.80
C PRO A 48 17.70 -1.60 5.78
N LYS A 49 16.44 -1.24 5.98
CA LYS A 49 15.56 -1.98 6.88
C LYS A 49 14.88 -3.05 6.03
N ILE A 50 15.03 -4.30 6.45
CA ILE A 50 14.21 -5.40 5.98
C ILE A 50 12.79 -5.08 6.46
N ALA A 51 11.92 -4.67 5.53
CA ALA A 51 10.57 -4.28 5.90
C ALA A 51 9.67 -5.52 5.91
N ASN A 52 9.23 -5.90 7.10
CA ASN A 52 8.32 -7.02 7.31
C ASN A 52 6.88 -6.56 7.12
N TYR A 53 6.42 -6.50 5.87
CA TYR A 53 5.01 -6.27 5.62
C TYR A 53 4.23 -7.58 5.80
N HIS A 54 3.04 -7.50 6.41
CA HIS A 54 2.18 -8.66 6.74
C HIS A 54 1.73 -9.52 5.55
N PHE A 55 2.10 -9.15 4.33
CA PHE A 55 1.65 -9.72 3.07
C PHE A 55 2.80 -10.03 2.09
N THR A 56 4.08 -9.85 2.49
CA THR A 56 5.22 -10.17 1.60
C THR A 56 5.90 -11.46 2.03
N THR A 57 6.06 -12.43 1.12
CA THR A 57 6.83 -13.66 1.35
C THR A 57 8.34 -13.45 1.19
N LEU A 58 8.74 -12.45 0.39
CA LEU A 58 10.11 -11.96 0.29
C LEU A 58 10.19 -10.53 0.81
N PHE A 59 11.17 -10.27 1.67
CA PHE A 59 11.39 -8.94 2.22
C PHE A 59 12.25 -8.12 1.26
N PRO A 60 11.72 -7.04 0.64
CA PRO A 60 12.55 -6.14 -0.12
C PRO A 60 13.50 -5.39 0.82
N ASN A 61 14.68 -5.04 0.30
CA ASN A 61 15.58 -4.13 1.01
C ASN A 61 15.13 -2.70 0.72
N LEU A 62 14.72 -1.94 1.74
CA LEU A 62 14.37 -0.53 1.59
C LEU A 62 15.43 0.37 2.20
N GLY A 63 15.74 1.46 1.50
CA GLY A 63 16.60 2.54 1.95
C GLY A 63 15.87 3.88 1.89
N VAL A 64 16.12 4.73 2.88
CA VAL A 64 15.62 6.12 2.88
C VAL A 64 16.75 6.99 2.37
N ILE A 65 16.54 7.60 1.20
CA ILE A 65 17.52 8.45 0.56
C ILE A 65 17.22 9.89 0.95
N TYR A 66 18.21 10.55 1.54
CA TYR A 66 18.16 11.98 1.83
C TYR A 66 18.98 12.72 0.79
N VAL A 67 18.37 13.70 0.13
CA VAL A 67 19.03 14.46 -0.94
C VAL A 67 19.35 15.88 -0.48
N ASP A 68 18.39 16.54 0.16
CA ASP A 68 18.53 17.89 0.70
C ASP A 68 17.46 18.16 1.79
N GLU A 69 17.48 19.34 2.40
CA GLU A 69 16.53 19.75 3.43
C GLU A 69 15.07 19.64 2.93
N GLY A 70 14.29 18.79 3.60
CA GLY A 70 12.90 18.51 3.23
C GLY A 70 12.73 17.62 1.99
N VAL A 71 13.81 17.06 1.44
CA VAL A 71 13.79 16.24 0.23
C VAL A 71 14.36 14.86 0.52
N SER A 72 13.46 13.90 0.73
CA SER A 72 13.78 12.49 0.86
C SER A 72 12.80 11.63 0.05
N PHE A 73 13.23 10.43 -0.29
CA PHE A 73 12.38 9.43 -0.93
C PHE A 73 12.80 8.03 -0.50
N VAL A 74 11.88 7.07 -0.66
CA VAL A 74 12.11 5.68 -0.34
C VAL A 74 12.51 4.92 -1.60
N MET A 75 13.63 4.22 -1.53
CA MET A 75 14.09 3.35 -2.60
C MET A 75 14.03 1.89 -2.15
N ALA A 76 13.57 1.00 -3.02
CA ALA A 76 13.59 -0.43 -2.77
C ALA A 76 14.44 -1.14 -3.82
N ASP A 77 15.22 -2.11 -3.36
CA ASP A 77 15.77 -3.15 -4.22
C ASP A 77 14.63 -4.12 -4.57
N ILE A 78 14.40 -4.36 -5.87
CA ILE A 78 13.39 -5.30 -6.35
C ILE A 78 14.07 -6.66 -6.59
N PRO A 79 14.05 -7.58 -5.61
CA PRO A 79 14.52 -8.94 -5.83
C PRO A 79 13.58 -9.69 -6.79
N GLY A 80 14.14 -10.59 -7.60
CA GLY A 80 13.37 -11.68 -8.20
C GLY A 80 12.58 -11.38 -9.47
N ILE A 81 12.83 -10.29 -10.21
CA ILE A 81 12.31 -10.20 -11.61
C ILE A 81 12.93 -11.33 -12.48
N ILE A 82 14.17 -11.72 -12.15
CA ILE A 82 15.02 -12.60 -12.96
C ILE A 82 14.88 -14.11 -12.60
N GLU A 83 14.23 -14.45 -11.48
CA GLU A 83 14.12 -15.85 -11.00
C GLU A 83 12.65 -16.28 -10.95
N GLY A 84 12.13 -16.79 -12.08
CA GLY A 84 10.88 -17.57 -12.08
C GLY A 84 9.58 -16.78 -11.93
N ALA A 85 9.58 -15.46 -12.18
CA ALA A 85 8.35 -14.66 -12.18
C ALA A 85 7.35 -15.12 -13.26
N ALA A 86 7.83 -15.61 -14.40
CA ALA A 86 7.01 -16.16 -15.48
C ALA A 86 6.51 -17.60 -15.21
N GLU A 87 7.17 -18.37 -14.34
CA GLU A 87 6.85 -19.79 -14.07
C GLU A 87 5.96 -20.00 -12.82
N GLY A 88 5.45 -18.92 -12.21
CA GLY A 88 4.48 -19.02 -11.11
C GLY A 88 5.06 -19.57 -9.80
N ALA A 89 6.38 -19.42 -9.58
CA ALA A 89 7.12 -20.01 -8.45
C ALA A 89 6.82 -19.41 -7.05
N GLY A 90 5.67 -18.78 -6.84
CA GLY A 90 5.26 -18.34 -5.49
C GLY A 90 5.86 -17.00 -5.03
N LEU A 91 6.38 -16.18 -5.95
CA LEU A 91 6.56 -14.75 -5.74
C LEU A 91 5.15 -14.13 -5.65
N GLY A 92 4.59 -14.15 -4.43
CA GLY A 92 3.17 -13.90 -4.20
C GLY A 92 2.67 -12.63 -4.87
N HIS A 93 1.47 -12.72 -5.46
CA HIS A 93 0.69 -11.61 -6.03
C HIS A 93 0.65 -10.36 -5.12
N ASP A 94 0.87 -10.56 -3.82
CA ASP A 94 1.00 -9.51 -2.83
C ASP A 94 2.32 -8.73 -2.90
N PHE A 95 3.50 -9.37 -3.03
CA PHE A 95 4.79 -8.66 -3.22
C PHE A 95 4.75 -7.78 -4.47
N LEU A 96 4.10 -8.29 -5.50
CA LEU A 96 3.91 -7.68 -6.81
C LEU A 96 3.09 -6.37 -6.74
N ARG A 97 2.00 -6.36 -5.97
CA ARG A 97 1.22 -5.14 -5.68
C ARG A 97 2.00 -4.03 -4.96
N HIS A 98 3.14 -4.34 -4.33
CA HIS A 98 3.96 -3.34 -3.62
C HIS A 98 4.98 -2.67 -4.53
N ILE A 99 5.51 -3.40 -5.53
CA ILE A 99 6.41 -2.85 -6.56
C ILE A 99 5.63 -1.99 -7.56
N ASP A 100 4.38 -2.35 -7.84
CA ASP A 100 3.44 -1.56 -8.66
C ASP A 100 3.14 -0.17 -8.08
N ARG A 101 3.73 0.22 -6.96
CA ARG A 101 3.61 1.58 -6.43
C ARG A 101 4.86 2.46 -6.63
N CYS A 102 5.96 1.91 -7.16
CA CYS A 102 7.15 2.70 -7.51
C CYS A 102 6.82 3.70 -8.62
N ARG A 103 7.08 4.99 -8.43
CA ARG A 103 6.78 6.01 -9.45
C ARG A 103 7.83 6.08 -10.54
N LEU A 104 9.05 5.66 -10.19
CA LEU A 104 10.24 5.72 -11.03
C LEU A 104 11.02 4.40 -10.90
N LEU A 105 11.62 3.96 -11.99
CA LEU A 105 12.57 2.84 -11.99
C LEU A 105 14.00 3.35 -12.21
N VAL A 106 14.95 2.77 -11.49
CA VAL A 106 16.38 2.93 -11.75
C VAL A 106 16.92 1.58 -12.17
N HIS A 107 17.26 1.46 -13.45
CA HIS A 107 17.85 0.25 -13.99
C HIS A 107 19.37 0.28 -13.84
N VAL A 108 19.88 -0.54 -12.94
CA VAL A 108 21.32 -0.70 -12.70
C VAL A 108 21.87 -1.76 -13.65
N VAL A 109 22.85 -1.38 -14.48
CA VAL A 109 23.50 -2.26 -15.46
C VAL A 109 25.00 -2.32 -15.16
N ASP A 110 25.58 -3.51 -15.16
CA ASP A 110 27.03 -3.67 -14.99
C ASP A 110 27.76 -3.47 -16.31
N VAL A 111 28.52 -2.38 -16.45
CA VAL A 111 29.29 -2.10 -17.68
C VAL A 111 30.67 -2.78 -17.72
N SER A 112 31.16 -3.27 -16.59
CA SER A 112 32.47 -3.93 -16.52
C SER A 112 32.52 -5.28 -17.25
N GLY A 113 31.36 -5.89 -17.52
CA GLY A 113 31.29 -7.24 -18.08
C GLY A 113 31.84 -8.31 -17.13
N SER A 114 31.94 -8.04 -15.83
CA SER A 114 32.57 -8.93 -14.84
C SER A 114 31.96 -10.35 -14.76
N GLU A 115 30.70 -10.51 -15.16
CA GLU A 115 29.97 -11.78 -15.22
C GLU A 115 29.95 -12.38 -16.64
N GLY A 116 30.76 -11.85 -17.58
CA GLY A 116 30.81 -12.27 -18.99
C GLY A 116 29.55 -11.92 -19.79
N ARG A 117 28.73 -10.99 -19.30
CA ARG A 117 27.49 -10.55 -19.94
C ARG A 117 27.67 -9.26 -20.72
N ASP A 118 26.87 -9.12 -21.76
CA ASP A 118 26.79 -7.90 -22.54
C ASP A 118 25.85 -6.88 -21.87
N PRO A 119 26.28 -5.64 -21.59
CA PRO A 119 25.44 -4.67 -20.89
C PRO A 119 24.18 -4.26 -21.66
N ALA A 120 24.23 -4.20 -23.00
CA ALA A 120 23.08 -3.82 -23.81
C ALA A 120 22.06 -4.97 -23.87
N GLU A 121 22.52 -6.21 -24.00
CA GLU A 121 21.63 -7.37 -23.88
C GLU A 121 21.01 -7.51 -22.48
N ASP A 122 21.78 -7.24 -21.43
CA ASP A 122 21.29 -7.27 -20.04
C ASP A 122 20.18 -6.22 -19.83
N PHE A 123 20.35 -5.05 -20.43
CA PHE A 123 19.32 -4.01 -20.44
C PHE A 123 18.04 -4.48 -21.14
N ASP A 124 18.16 -5.03 -22.36
CA ASP A 124 17.01 -5.49 -23.14
C ASP A 124 16.25 -6.62 -22.46
N LYS A 125 16.96 -7.57 -21.83
CA LYS A 125 16.36 -8.68 -21.08
C LYS A 125 15.51 -8.18 -19.92
N ILE A 126 16.03 -7.24 -19.12
CA ILE A 126 15.28 -6.68 -18.00
C ILE A 126 14.07 -5.86 -18.49
N CYS A 127 14.22 -5.11 -19.59
CA CYS A 127 13.08 -4.40 -20.19
C CYS A 127 11.99 -5.36 -20.69
N ALA A 128 12.37 -6.48 -21.32
CA ALA A 128 11.44 -7.51 -21.75
C ALA A 128 10.73 -8.17 -20.56
N GLU A 129 11.47 -8.53 -19.50
CA GLU A 129 10.89 -9.11 -18.28
C GLU A 129 9.91 -8.14 -17.60
N LEU A 130 10.25 -6.85 -17.51
CA LEU A 130 9.35 -5.82 -16.98
C LEU A 130 8.06 -5.71 -17.81
N HIS A 131 8.15 -5.86 -19.13
CA HIS A 131 7.01 -5.83 -20.02
C HIS A 131 6.12 -7.07 -19.90
N GLU A 132 6.72 -8.26 -19.82
CA GLU A 132 6.00 -9.52 -19.58
C GLU A 132 5.30 -9.52 -18.21
N TYR A 133 5.93 -8.87 -17.23
CA TYR A 133 5.40 -8.75 -15.87
C TYR A 133 4.19 -7.80 -15.78
N SER A 134 4.34 -6.55 -16.22
CA SER A 134 3.28 -5.54 -16.14
C SER A 134 3.52 -4.43 -17.14
N VAL A 135 2.55 -4.23 -18.03
CA VAL A 135 2.56 -3.13 -18.99
C VAL A 135 2.68 -1.79 -18.26
N ASP A 136 1.99 -1.62 -17.13
CA ASP A 136 2.05 -0.39 -16.33
C ASP A 136 3.44 -0.16 -15.70
N LEU A 137 4.15 -1.22 -15.32
CA LEU A 137 5.52 -1.11 -14.79
C LEU A 137 6.52 -0.81 -15.91
N SER A 138 6.36 -1.43 -17.08
CA SER A 138 7.23 -1.22 -18.25
C SER A 138 7.13 0.19 -18.84
N ASN A 139 5.97 0.83 -18.71
CA ASN A 139 5.74 2.20 -19.17
C ASN A 139 6.21 3.27 -18.15
N ARG A 140 6.75 2.86 -17.00
CA ARG A 140 7.22 3.84 -16.01
C ARG A 140 8.47 4.55 -16.50
N PRO A 141 8.62 5.83 -16.14
CA PRO A 141 9.86 6.53 -16.42
C PRO A 141 11.03 5.78 -15.76
N MET A 142 12.06 5.57 -16.57
CA MET A 142 13.23 4.77 -16.22
C MET A 142 14.50 5.60 -16.38
N ILE A 143 15.38 5.50 -15.39
CA ILE A 143 16.74 6.03 -15.44
C ILE A 143 17.70 4.85 -15.50
N VAL A 144 18.61 4.85 -16.47
CA VAL A 144 19.66 3.84 -16.58
C VAL A 144 20.91 4.30 -15.85
N ALA A 145 21.36 3.48 -14.91
CA ALA A 145 22.58 3.67 -14.14
C ALA A 145 23.62 2.62 -14.55
N ALA A 146 24.56 3.04 -15.41
CA ALA A 146 25.73 2.25 -15.75
C ALA A 146 26.67 2.17 -14.55
N ASN A 147 26.77 0.99 -13.93
CA ASN A 147 27.51 0.75 -12.70
C ASN A 147 28.79 -0.04 -12.93
N LYS A 148 29.70 0.04 -11.95
CA LYS A 148 31.06 -0.53 -11.99
C LYS A 148 31.96 0.09 -13.06
N CYS A 149 31.78 1.38 -13.37
CA CYS A 149 32.65 2.11 -14.30
C CYS A 149 34.13 2.15 -13.86
N ASP A 150 34.40 1.96 -12.56
CA ASP A 150 35.75 1.83 -12.01
C ASP A 150 36.48 0.54 -12.44
N LEU A 151 35.73 -0.47 -12.88
CA LEU A 151 36.25 -1.76 -13.34
C LEU A 151 36.22 -1.91 -14.87
N LEU A 152 35.89 -0.83 -15.59
CA LEU A 152 35.86 -0.84 -17.04
C LEU A 152 37.29 -0.98 -17.59
N GLU A 153 37.52 -1.95 -18.47
CA GLU A 153 38.80 -2.05 -19.17
C GLU A 153 38.98 -0.87 -20.14
N PRO A 154 40.21 -0.31 -20.28
CA PRO A 154 40.45 0.87 -21.12
C PRO A 154 40.06 0.71 -22.59
N ASP A 155 40.11 -0.52 -23.09
CA ASP A 155 39.80 -0.86 -24.49
C ASP A 155 38.33 -1.32 -24.67
N SER A 156 37.54 -1.34 -23.59
CA SER A 156 36.14 -1.77 -23.66
C SER A 156 35.25 -0.68 -24.24
N ASP A 157 34.40 -1.06 -25.20
CA ASP A 157 33.36 -0.21 -25.78
C ASP A 157 32.00 -0.37 -25.08
N ASN A 158 31.90 -1.23 -24.07
CA ASN A 158 30.67 -1.58 -23.35
C ASN A 158 29.85 -0.37 -22.92
N LEU A 159 30.53 0.62 -22.33
CA LEU A 159 29.91 1.83 -21.84
C LEU A 159 29.28 2.65 -22.97
N GLN A 160 30.01 2.79 -24.08
CA GLN A 160 29.56 3.55 -25.24
C GLN A 160 28.40 2.82 -25.95
N ARG A 161 28.51 1.50 -26.12
CA ARG A 161 27.44 0.67 -26.71
C ARG A 161 26.14 0.76 -25.91
N LEU A 162 26.22 0.64 -24.58
CA LEU A 162 25.04 0.79 -23.72
C LEU A 162 24.47 2.20 -23.81
N ARG A 163 25.33 3.23 -23.78
CA ARG A 163 24.90 4.63 -23.90
C ARG A 163 24.14 4.88 -25.20
N ASP A 164 24.68 4.44 -26.34
CA ASP A 164 24.08 4.65 -27.65
C ASP A 164 22.75 3.88 -27.79
N HIS A 165 22.70 2.66 -27.26
CA HIS A 165 21.50 1.82 -27.22
C HIS A 165 20.37 2.46 -26.41
N VAL A 166 20.68 2.92 -25.19
CA VAL A 166 19.72 3.54 -24.28
C VAL A 166 19.28 4.92 -24.79
N ALA A 167 20.18 5.68 -25.42
CA ALA A 167 19.85 6.96 -26.03
C ALA A 167 18.87 6.81 -27.20
N ALA A 168 18.99 5.75 -28.00
CA ALA A 168 18.04 5.45 -29.08
C ALA A 168 16.61 5.18 -28.56
N LEU A 169 16.48 4.74 -27.30
CA LEU A 169 15.22 4.50 -26.61
C LEU A 169 14.70 5.71 -25.83
N GLY A 170 15.46 6.81 -25.79
CA GLY A 170 15.07 8.04 -25.10
C GLY A 170 15.16 7.98 -23.56
N CYS A 171 15.90 7.00 -23.03
CA CYS A 171 16.09 6.82 -21.59
C CYS A 171 17.23 7.71 -21.06
N ASP A 172 17.07 8.24 -19.84
CA ASP A 172 18.14 8.99 -19.18
C ASP A 172 19.28 8.05 -18.77
N PHE A 173 20.54 8.44 -19.03
CA PHE A 173 21.72 7.61 -18.79
C PHE A 173 22.72 8.29 -17.86
N TYR A 174 23.16 7.58 -16.82
CA TYR A 174 24.15 8.06 -15.85
C TYR A 174 25.20 7.01 -15.53
N GLU A 175 26.44 7.47 -15.40
CA GLU A 175 27.59 6.65 -15.03
C GLU A 175 27.83 6.73 -13.52
N ILE A 176 27.97 5.57 -12.90
CA ILE A 176 28.20 5.44 -11.47
C ILE A 176 29.20 4.34 -11.15
N SER A 177 29.76 4.43 -9.96
CA SER A 177 30.38 3.29 -9.29
C SER A 177 29.89 3.28 -7.85
N ALA A 178 28.99 2.35 -7.54
CA ALA A 178 28.46 2.21 -6.20
C ALA A 178 29.55 1.88 -5.17
N ALA A 179 30.59 1.14 -5.58
CA ALA A 179 31.71 0.77 -4.70
C ALA A 179 32.58 1.97 -4.32
N THR A 180 32.83 2.90 -5.26
CA THR A 180 33.63 4.10 -5.02
C THR A 180 32.80 5.34 -4.68
N THR A 181 31.47 5.21 -4.68
CA THR A 181 30.47 6.29 -4.56
C THR A 181 30.49 7.34 -5.68
N MET A 182 31.28 7.11 -6.73
CA MET A 182 31.33 7.98 -7.91
C MET A 182 29.95 8.06 -8.58
N GLY A 183 29.49 9.27 -8.89
CA GLY A 183 28.23 9.51 -9.60
C GLY A 183 26.95 9.23 -8.79
N ALA A 184 27.02 8.47 -7.69
CA ALA A 184 25.86 8.05 -6.90
C ALA A 184 25.07 9.24 -6.34
N ARG A 185 25.74 10.26 -5.78
CA ARG A 185 25.07 11.46 -5.25
C ARG A 185 24.32 12.23 -6.34
N HIS A 186 24.95 12.38 -7.51
CA HIS A 186 24.34 13.06 -8.65
C HIS A 186 23.12 12.30 -9.16
N LEU A 187 23.21 10.97 -9.26
CA LEU A 187 22.07 10.11 -9.61
C LEU A 187 20.89 10.30 -8.65
N MET A 188 21.13 10.35 -7.33
CA MET A 188 20.05 10.56 -6.35
C MET A 188 19.39 11.95 -6.50
N GLN A 189 20.16 12.98 -6.85
CA GLN A 189 19.62 14.31 -7.13
C GLN A 189 18.72 14.33 -8.36
N VAL A 190 19.14 13.65 -9.44
CA VAL A 190 18.33 13.49 -10.65
C VAL A 190 17.05 12.73 -10.34
N VAL A 191 17.15 11.60 -9.64
CA VAL A 191 15.99 10.79 -9.21
C VAL A 191 15.00 11.65 -8.43
N ALA A 192 15.48 12.44 -7.46
CA ALA A 192 14.62 13.33 -6.68
C ALA A 192 13.98 14.43 -7.53
N ALA A 193 14.68 14.99 -8.51
CA ALA A 193 14.13 15.96 -9.44
C ALA A 193 13.02 15.33 -10.30
N ARG A 194 13.26 14.15 -10.88
CA ARG A 194 12.27 13.40 -11.66
C ARG A 194 11.03 13.05 -10.83
N LEU A 195 11.21 12.58 -9.59
CA LEU A 195 10.08 12.28 -8.70
C LEU A 195 9.17 13.47 -8.40
N ARG A 196 9.68 14.72 -8.47
CA ARG A 196 8.86 15.93 -8.29
C ARG A 196 8.02 16.25 -9.53
N GLU A 197 8.49 15.89 -10.72
CA GLU A 197 7.80 16.12 -11.99
C GLU A 197 6.67 15.11 -12.20
N LEU A 198 6.83 13.90 -11.66
CA LEU A 198 5.83 12.85 -11.77
C LEU A 198 4.59 13.17 -10.92
N PRO A 199 3.38 12.79 -11.37
CA PRO A 199 2.20 12.94 -10.54
C PRO A 199 2.37 12.17 -9.22
N PRO A 200 1.83 12.68 -8.10
CA PRO A 200 1.79 11.92 -6.86
C PRO A 200 1.01 10.63 -7.10
N ILE A 201 1.39 9.53 -6.42
CA ILE A 201 0.60 8.29 -6.45
C ILE A 201 -0.81 8.67 -5.99
N THR A 202 -1.83 8.34 -6.79
CA THR A 202 -3.21 8.39 -6.34
C THR A 202 -3.32 7.42 -5.17
N VAL A 203 -3.25 7.96 -3.96
CA VAL A 203 -3.60 7.23 -2.75
C VAL A 203 -5.09 6.96 -2.90
N TYR A 204 -5.44 5.74 -3.30
CA TYR A 204 -6.78 5.24 -3.01
C TYR A 204 -6.89 5.31 -1.49
N GLU A 205 -7.62 6.30 -0.99
CA GLU A 205 -8.00 6.33 0.42
C GLU A 205 -8.55 4.93 0.71
N PRO A 206 -8.02 4.20 1.70
CA PRO A 206 -8.70 2.99 2.13
C PRO A 206 -10.12 3.44 2.41
N GLU A 207 -11.09 2.90 1.67
CA GLU A 207 -12.51 3.10 1.98
C GLU A 207 -12.61 2.88 3.47
N TYR A 208 -12.93 3.94 4.21
CA TYR A 208 -13.13 3.82 5.63
C TYR A 208 -14.33 2.88 5.79
N VAL A 209 -14.04 1.60 6.01
CA VAL A 209 -15.07 0.62 6.35
C VAL A 209 -15.47 0.99 7.76
N LYS A 210 -16.49 1.84 7.86
CA LYS A 210 -17.15 2.15 9.13
C LYS A 210 -17.41 0.81 9.81
N PRO A 211 -16.84 0.55 11.01
CA PRO A 211 -17.11 -0.69 11.72
C PRO A 211 -18.63 -0.83 11.84
N LEU A 212 -19.17 -1.96 11.35
CA LEU A 212 -20.60 -2.20 11.46
C LEU A 212 -20.99 -2.05 12.94
N PRO A 213 -22.01 -1.25 13.26
CA PRO A 213 -22.45 -1.08 14.63
C PRO A 213 -22.81 -2.44 15.22
N GLN A 214 -22.29 -2.73 16.40
CA GLN A 214 -22.64 -3.94 17.14
C GLN A 214 -23.88 -3.67 17.97
N ALA A 215 -24.72 -4.69 18.17
CA ALA A 215 -25.84 -4.56 19.08
C ALA A 215 -25.36 -4.24 20.52
N GLY A 216 -26.06 -3.32 21.17
CA GLY A 216 -25.84 -2.93 22.56
C GLY A 216 -26.51 -3.90 23.55
N ASP A 217 -26.59 -3.51 24.82
CA ASP A 217 -27.31 -4.30 25.83
C ASP A 217 -28.82 -4.25 25.52
N PRO A 218 -29.51 -5.40 25.39
CA PRO A 218 -30.94 -5.43 25.17
C PRO A 218 -31.72 -4.71 26.26
N ARG A 219 -31.19 -4.57 27.49
CA ARG A 219 -31.83 -3.87 28.62
C ARG A 219 -31.97 -2.36 28.41
N GLU A 220 -31.15 -1.79 27.52
CA GLU A 220 -31.23 -0.37 27.14
C GLU A 220 -32.36 -0.10 26.13
N LEU A 221 -33.03 -1.15 25.64
CA LEU A 221 -34.19 -1.02 24.77
C LEU A 221 -35.46 -0.78 25.58
N GLU A 222 -36.30 0.10 25.06
CA GLU A 222 -37.68 0.30 25.48
C GLU A 222 -38.57 -0.61 24.61
N ILE A 223 -39.43 -1.40 25.27
CA ILE A 223 -40.32 -2.34 24.60
C ILE A 223 -41.74 -2.05 25.09
N ASP A 224 -42.57 -1.56 24.18
CA ASP A 224 -43.98 -1.31 24.41
C ASP A 224 -44.83 -2.39 23.72
N HIS A 225 -45.94 -2.79 24.34
CA HIS A 225 -46.83 -3.82 23.81
C HIS A 225 -48.21 -3.25 23.50
N TYR A 226 -48.62 -3.35 22.23
CA TYR A 226 -49.89 -2.86 21.71
C TYR A 226 -50.64 -3.97 20.99
N GLY A 227 -51.52 -4.69 21.72
CA GLY A 227 -52.37 -5.72 21.12
C GLY A 227 -51.61 -6.99 20.76
N ASP A 228 -51.33 -7.17 19.48
CA ASP A 228 -50.52 -8.24 18.89
C ASP A 228 -49.16 -7.73 18.38
N THR A 229 -48.86 -6.45 18.63
CA THR A 229 -47.66 -5.76 18.13
C THR A 229 -46.74 -5.32 19.27
N TRP A 230 -45.48 -5.74 19.21
CA TRP A 230 -44.41 -5.39 20.14
C TRP A 230 -43.50 -4.33 19.49
N VAL A 231 -43.52 -3.10 20.03
CA VAL A 231 -42.73 -1.97 19.52
C VAL A 231 -41.43 -1.88 20.28
N VAL A 232 -40.30 -2.00 19.59
CA VAL A 232 -38.94 -1.96 20.17
C VAL A 232 -38.22 -0.70 19.73
N SER A 233 -37.79 0.13 20.68
CA SER A 233 -37.04 1.36 20.42
C SER A 233 -35.80 1.49 21.30
N GLY A 234 -34.80 2.23 20.83
CA GLY A 234 -33.57 2.46 21.59
C GLY A 234 -32.46 3.12 20.77
N ALA A 235 -31.58 3.84 21.46
CA ALA A 235 -30.53 4.66 20.83
C ALA A 235 -29.50 3.85 20.03
N TRP A 236 -29.17 2.62 20.47
CA TRP A 236 -28.29 1.74 19.70
C TRP A 236 -29.05 0.98 18.60
N MET A 237 -30.34 0.69 18.80
CA MET A 237 -31.20 0.05 17.79
C MET A 237 -31.38 0.94 16.57
N GLU A 238 -31.60 2.24 16.78
CA GLU A 238 -31.72 3.25 15.71
C GLU A 238 -30.43 3.32 14.87
N ARG A 239 -29.26 3.27 15.52
CA ARG A 239 -27.96 3.26 14.84
C ARG A 239 -27.72 1.97 14.06
N LEU A 240 -28.14 0.83 14.61
CA LEU A 240 -28.01 -0.47 13.96
C LEU A 240 -28.89 -0.53 12.71
N LEU A 241 -30.12 -0.04 12.79
CA LEU A 241 -31.04 0.04 11.65
C LEU A 241 -30.55 1.00 10.56
N GLY A 242 -30.01 2.16 10.95
CA GLY A 242 -29.54 3.18 10.00
C GLY A 242 -28.40 2.73 9.08
N ASP A 243 -27.65 1.69 9.46
CA ASP A 243 -26.53 1.14 8.68
C ASP A 243 -26.90 -0.16 7.93
N VAL A 244 -28.14 -0.65 8.03
CA VAL A 244 -28.59 -1.89 7.37
C VAL A 244 -29.33 -1.57 6.08
N ASN A 245 -28.79 -2.05 4.95
CA ASN A 245 -29.53 -2.04 3.70
C ASN A 245 -30.53 -3.20 3.66
N PHE A 246 -31.80 -2.89 3.90
CA PHE A 246 -32.87 -3.90 3.85
C PHE A 246 -33.17 -4.41 2.45
N ASP A 247 -32.58 -3.96 1.34
CA ASP A 247 -32.76 -4.65 0.05
C ASP A 247 -31.72 -5.75 -0.18
N ASP A 248 -30.67 -5.79 0.65
CA ASP A 248 -29.58 -6.75 0.58
C ASP A 248 -29.77 -7.92 1.58
N TYR A 249 -29.67 -9.14 1.07
CA TYR A 249 -29.87 -10.36 1.84
C TYR A 249 -28.78 -10.58 2.91
N GLU A 250 -27.52 -10.19 2.64
CA GLU A 250 -26.43 -10.33 3.61
C GLU A 250 -26.57 -9.36 4.79
N SER A 251 -26.94 -8.11 4.50
CA SER A 251 -27.20 -7.06 5.50
C SER A 251 -28.37 -7.42 6.41
N ARG A 252 -29.47 -7.96 5.86
CA ARG A 252 -30.59 -8.50 6.65
C ARG A 252 -30.15 -9.63 7.58
N ASN A 253 -29.37 -10.58 7.07
CA ASN A 253 -28.85 -11.70 7.88
C ASN A 253 -27.84 -11.26 8.94
N TYR A 254 -27.10 -10.17 8.70
CA TYR A 254 -26.24 -9.57 9.72
C TYR A 254 -27.08 -8.98 10.84
N PHE A 255 -28.13 -8.22 10.51
CA PHE A 255 -29.05 -7.62 11.46
C PHE A 255 -29.75 -8.67 12.35
N ASP A 256 -30.34 -9.71 11.75
CA ASP A 256 -30.98 -10.81 12.51
C ASP A 256 -29.99 -11.49 13.48
N ARG A 257 -28.76 -11.75 13.01
CA ARG A 257 -27.70 -12.30 13.87
C ARG A 257 -27.35 -11.39 15.04
N GLN A 258 -27.34 -10.06 14.85
CA GLN A 258 -27.10 -9.12 15.94
C GLN A 258 -28.24 -9.13 16.97
N LEU A 259 -29.50 -9.18 16.51
CA LEU A 259 -30.67 -9.26 17.41
C LEU A 259 -30.67 -10.54 18.24
N ARG A 260 -30.36 -11.68 17.62
CA ARG A 260 -30.21 -12.97 18.34
C ARG A 260 -29.04 -12.94 19.32
N LYS A 261 -27.90 -12.39 18.90
CA LYS A 261 -26.69 -12.33 19.74
C LYS A 261 -26.86 -11.42 20.96
N CYS A 262 -27.59 -10.31 20.83
CA CYS A 262 -27.83 -9.41 21.95
C CYS A 262 -28.87 -9.94 22.94
N GLY A 263 -29.66 -10.96 22.58
CA GLY A 263 -30.70 -11.50 23.45
C GLY A 263 -31.99 -10.69 23.46
N LEU A 264 -32.28 -9.92 22.40
CA LEU A 264 -33.58 -9.24 22.26
C LEU A 264 -34.75 -10.23 22.31
N PHE A 265 -34.63 -11.35 21.59
CA PHE A 265 -35.67 -12.38 21.55
C PHE A 265 -35.88 -13.04 22.90
N ASP A 266 -34.80 -13.34 23.65
CA ASP A 266 -34.90 -13.85 25.01
C ASP A 266 -35.69 -12.87 25.92
N ARG A 267 -35.43 -11.57 25.77
CA ARG A 267 -36.16 -10.52 26.49
C ARG A 267 -37.64 -10.43 26.08
N LEU A 268 -37.96 -10.60 24.80
CA LEU A 268 -39.35 -10.63 24.32
C LEU A 268 -40.09 -11.89 24.82
N GLU A 269 -39.42 -13.05 24.87
CA GLU A 269 -39.96 -14.28 25.46
C GLU A 269 -40.25 -14.11 26.97
N GLU A 270 -39.35 -13.44 27.71
CA GLU A 270 -39.58 -13.10 29.13
C GLU A 270 -40.79 -12.18 29.33
N LEU A 271 -41.04 -11.27 28.39
CA LEU A 271 -42.20 -10.37 28.41
C LEU A 271 -43.49 -11.04 27.91
N GLY A 272 -43.39 -12.19 27.26
CA GLY A 272 -44.52 -13.04 26.90
C GLY A 272 -44.97 -12.95 25.44
N ILE A 273 -44.07 -12.62 24.51
CA ILE A 273 -44.35 -12.71 23.05
C ILE A 273 -44.78 -14.13 22.66
N ARG A 274 -45.69 -14.23 21.69
CA ARG A 274 -46.21 -15.50 21.17
C ARG A 274 -45.88 -15.67 19.70
N ASP A 275 -45.86 -16.93 19.25
CA ASP A 275 -45.76 -17.24 17.83
C ASP A 275 -46.90 -16.58 17.06
N GLY A 276 -46.56 -15.81 16.03
CA GLY A 276 -47.52 -15.03 15.25
C GLY A 276 -47.71 -13.59 15.70
N ASP A 277 -47.15 -13.17 16.84
CA ASP A 277 -47.12 -11.75 17.23
C ASP A 277 -46.19 -10.96 16.29
N THR A 278 -46.48 -9.68 16.07
CA THR A 278 -45.67 -8.79 15.21
C THR A 278 -44.66 -8.03 16.06
N VAL A 279 -43.40 -8.01 15.65
CA VAL A 279 -42.35 -7.15 16.24
C VAL A 279 -42.10 -5.99 15.30
N SER A 280 -42.30 -4.78 15.79
CA SER A 280 -42.12 -3.52 15.07
C SER A 280 -40.92 -2.77 15.64
N ILE A 281 -39.91 -2.54 14.82
CA ILE A 281 -38.70 -1.79 15.15
C ILE A 281 -38.59 -0.60 14.17
N TYR A 282 -39.12 0.55 14.59
CA TYR A 282 -39.28 1.74 13.73
C TYR A 282 -40.02 1.42 12.41
N ASP A 283 -39.37 1.57 11.25
CA ASP A 283 -39.99 1.34 9.94
C ASP A 283 -39.92 -0.13 9.48
N TRP A 284 -39.42 -1.03 10.34
CA TRP A 284 -39.25 -2.45 10.02
C TRP A 284 -40.12 -3.35 10.91
N GLU A 285 -40.91 -4.22 10.28
CA GLU A 285 -41.83 -5.13 10.97
C GLU A 285 -41.61 -6.56 10.50
N PHE A 286 -41.70 -7.50 11.44
CA PHE A 286 -41.65 -8.92 11.14
C PHE A 286 -42.48 -9.73 12.13
N THR A 287 -42.93 -10.90 11.69
CA THR A 287 -43.68 -11.83 12.55
C THR A 287 -42.69 -12.67 13.36
N TYR A 288 -42.93 -12.78 14.66
CA TYR A 288 -42.15 -13.64 15.54
C TYR A 288 -42.50 -15.11 15.30
N GLU A 289 -41.48 -15.89 14.96
CA GLU A 289 -41.53 -17.35 14.87
C GLU A 289 -40.33 -17.92 15.62
N ARG A 290 -40.59 -18.87 16.52
CA ARG A 290 -39.57 -19.49 17.37
C ARG A 290 -38.61 -20.43 16.64
#